data_AF-A0A524PRH0-F1
#
_entry.id   AF-A0A524PRH0-F1
#
_cell.length_a   1.000
_cell.length_b   1.000
_cell.length_c   1.000
_cell.angle_alpha   90.00
_cell.angle_beta   90.00
_cell.angle_gamma   90.00
#
_symmetry.space_group_name_H-M   'P 1'
#
loop_
_entity.id
_entity.type
_entity.pdbx_description
1 polymer ?
#
loop_
_entity_poly.entity_id
_entity_poly.type
_entity_poly.pdbx_seq_one_letter_code
_entity_poly.pdbx_strand_id
1 'polypeptide(L)'
;MKKYLAIILLILPVTLLSQISFNEYFTDKTLRFDFLLAGDSETTIAYPVGMRQEPYWAGSLNNLVEPYQSGNLRYEISDPETGIVIYSKGYGSLFQEWQTTAEAKIISRAFSEVATFPFPLNRVKFVLSRFERDGTYRPVFETFIDPSDYFIRKEGTVNAGYTKIVDSGDPHTCLDIAFIAEGYRAAEMEKFRSDVKRLSEILLSYAPFNEFAERINIWAVEAISEGSGTDIPGEGIYVNTALNSSFYTFDLDRYLTTFDISTVNDFAAVVPHDNIVVLINSERYGGGGMYNYYSGTTSDHMLTPQVFTHEFGHGLAGLADEYYTSDVAYEEFYPFSVEPWEPNITTLVNFESKWKELITEGTPTPTPAEDIYSSSVGLFEGGGYSAKGIFRPQLDCRMKSNEATEFCKVCQDALRRVLKHYTE
;
A
#
# COMPACT_ATOMS: atom_id res chain seq x y z
N MET A 1 43.06 33.81 46.07
CA MET A 1 41.70 33.23 46.16
C MET A 1 41.44 32.43 44.88
N LYS A 2 41.49 31.10 44.93
CA LYS A 2 41.26 30.23 43.77
C LYS A 2 39.75 30.09 43.56
N LYS A 3 39.24 30.50 42.39
CA LYS A 3 37.85 30.28 41.98
C LYS A 3 37.77 28.91 41.33
N TYR A 4 36.99 28.00 41.91
CA TYR A 4 36.61 26.74 41.29
C TYR A 4 35.33 26.97 40.47
N LEU A 5 35.40 26.72 39.17
CA LEU A 5 34.25 26.72 38.27
C LEU A 5 33.62 25.32 38.35
N ALA A 6 32.45 25.19 38.96
CA ALA A 6 31.69 23.95 38.97
C ALA A 6 30.88 23.87 37.67
N ILE A 7 31.27 22.97 36.77
CA ILE A 7 30.50 22.62 35.58
C ILE A 7 29.44 21.61 36.02
N ILE A 8 28.17 22.02 36.02
CA ILE A 8 27.03 21.13 36.23
C ILE A 8 26.75 20.43 34.91
N LEU A 9 27.05 19.14 34.84
CA LEU A 9 26.68 18.28 33.71
C LEU A 9 25.19 17.96 33.83
N LEU A 10 24.35 18.58 33.00
CA LEU A 10 22.95 18.19 32.84
C LEU A 10 22.91 16.85 32.08
N ILE A 11 22.68 15.74 32.79
CA ILE A 11 22.38 14.46 32.17
C ILE A 11 20.90 14.51 31.77
N LEU A 12 20.62 14.78 30.50
CA LEU A 12 19.28 14.56 29.94
C LEU A 12 18.97 13.06 29.97
N PRO A 13 17.79 12.64 30.45
CA PRO A 13 17.36 11.26 30.31
C PRO A 13 17.11 10.98 28.84
N VAL A 14 18.02 10.26 28.19
CA VAL A 14 17.75 9.62 26.91
C VAL A 14 16.83 8.45 27.22
N THR A 15 15.53 8.63 26.98
CA THR A 15 14.61 7.49 26.92
C THR A 15 14.97 6.69 25.68
N LEU A 16 15.82 5.68 25.85
CA LEU A 16 15.95 4.61 24.88
C LEU A 16 14.60 3.90 24.84
N LEU A 17 13.79 4.16 23.82
CA LEU A 17 12.66 3.29 23.51
C LEU A 17 13.29 1.94 23.18
N SER A 18 13.09 0.96 24.06
CA SER A 18 13.48 -0.42 23.74
C SER A 18 12.73 -0.83 22.49
N GLN A 19 13.45 -1.33 21.50
CA GLN A 19 12.83 -1.92 20.31
C GLN A 19 11.93 -3.08 20.77
N ILE A 20 10.71 -3.14 20.23
CA ILE A 20 9.77 -4.22 20.52
C ILE A 20 10.40 -5.54 20.04
N SER A 21 10.53 -6.52 20.92
CA SER A 21 11.08 -7.83 20.55
C SER A 21 9.99 -8.71 19.97
N PHE A 22 10.12 -9.14 18.71
CA PHE A 22 9.12 -10.00 18.06
C PHE A 22 8.77 -11.25 18.89
N ASN A 23 9.79 -12.00 19.32
CA ASN A 23 9.61 -13.26 20.05
C ASN A 23 9.01 -13.09 21.46
N GLU A 24 8.93 -11.86 21.98
CA GLU A 24 8.26 -11.57 23.24
C GLU A 24 6.74 -11.53 23.07
N TYR A 25 6.25 -11.09 21.91
CA TYR A 25 4.83 -10.82 21.67
C TYR A 25 4.18 -11.73 20.63
N PHE A 26 4.96 -12.31 19.71
CA PHE A 26 4.45 -12.94 18.50
C PHE A 26 5.10 -14.29 18.20
N THR A 27 4.40 -15.08 17.39
CA THR A 27 4.92 -16.26 16.70
C THR A 27 5.09 -15.97 15.21
N ASP A 28 5.93 -16.75 14.54
CA ASP A 28 6.16 -16.69 13.09
C ASP A 28 4.99 -17.30 12.29
N LYS A 29 3.82 -16.69 12.45
CA LYS A 29 2.55 -16.96 11.78
C LYS A 29 1.79 -15.65 11.67
N THR A 30 0.74 -15.61 10.86
CA THR A 30 -0.08 -14.41 10.71
C THR A 30 -1.44 -14.61 11.36
N LEU A 31 -1.90 -13.62 12.12
CA LEU A 31 -3.31 -13.46 12.46
C LEU A 31 -3.94 -12.55 11.41
N ARG A 32 -4.94 -13.08 10.72
CA ARG A 32 -5.77 -12.32 9.79
C ARG A 32 -7.12 -12.02 10.41
N PHE A 33 -7.51 -10.76 10.37
CA PHE A 33 -8.79 -10.24 10.85
C PHE A 33 -9.59 -9.71 9.65
N ASP A 34 -10.64 -10.45 9.27
CA ASP A 34 -11.58 -10.07 8.21
C ASP A 34 -12.69 -9.19 8.80
N PHE A 35 -13.01 -8.09 8.15
CA PHE A 35 -14.10 -7.19 8.54
C PHE A 35 -14.74 -6.53 7.32
N LEU A 36 -15.88 -5.87 7.54
CA LEU A 36 -16.50 -4.99 6.55
C LEU A 36 -16.33 -3.53 7.00
N LEU A 37 -15.97 -2.65 6.09
CA LEU A 37 -16.22 -1.21 6.25
C LEU A 37 -17.53 -0.87 5.55
N ALA A 38 -18.44 -0.26 6.28
CA ALA A 38 -19.72 0.18 5.74
C ALA A 38 -20.02 1.63 6.09
N GLY A 39 -20.69 2.32 5.19
CA GLY A 39 -21.02 3.73 5.36
C GLY A 39 -21.29 4.41 4.03
N ASP A 40 -21.14 5.72 4.03
CA ASP A 40 -21.42 6.64 2.92
C ASP A 40 -20.33 7.73 2.89
N SER A 41 -20.55 8.86 2.21
CA SER A 41 -19.57 9.95 2.14
C SER A 41 -19.23 10.60 3.49
N GLU A 42 -20.03 10.40 4.53
CA GLU A 42 -19.83 11.02 5.85
C GLU A 42 -19.51 10.01 6.95
N THR A 43 -20.03 8.78 6.83
CA THR A 43 -19.99 7.77 7.88
C THR A 43 -19.06 6.60 7.52
N THR A 44 -18.42 6.03 8.54
CA THR A 44 -17.66 4.79 8.43
C THR A 44 -17.86 3.98 9.69
N ILE A 45 -18.28 2.73 9.54
CA ILE A 45 -18.48 1.77 10.62
C ILE A 45 -17.80 0.47 10.21
N ALA A 46 -17.00 -0.12 11.11
CA ALA A 46 -16.41 -1.43 10.89
C ALA A 46 -17.22 -2.54 11.55
N TYR A 47 -17.42 -3.65 10.84
CA TYR A 47 -18.12 -4.84 11.32
C TYR A 47 -17.19 -6.06 11.23
N PRO A 48 -16.80 -6.68 12.36
CA PRO A 48 -16.00 -7.91 12.34
C PRO A 48 -16.71 -9.04 11.59
N VAL A 49 -15.98 -9.76 10.74
CA VAL A 49 -16.47 -10.92 10.01
C VAL A 49 -15.88 -12.20 10.57
N GLY A 50 -14.56 -12.26 10.75
CA GLY A 50 -13.91 -13.45 11.28
C GLY A 50 -12.40 -13.32 11.44
N MET A 51 -11.80 -14.34 12.04
CA MET A 51 -10.36 -14.44 12.23
C MET A 51 -9.83 -15.76 11.72
N ARG A 52 -8.56 -15.77 11.31
CA ARG A 52 -7.83 -16.99 10.97
C ARG A 52 -6.34 -16.87 11.27
N GLN A 53 -5.71 -18.02 11.45
CA GLN A 53 -4.27 -18.19 11.54
C GLN A 53 -3.73 -18.65 10.18
N GLU A 54 -2.85 -17.85 9.60
CA GLU A 54 -2.15 -18.15 8.35
C GLU A 54 -0.73 -18.68 8.63
N PRO A 55 -0.16 -19.50 7.72
CA PRO A 55 1.04 -20.28 8.02
C PRO A 55 2.33 -19.48 8.03
N TYR A 56 2.39 -18.33 7.36
CA TYR A 56 3.62 -17.56 7.16
C TYR A 56 3.45 -16.13 7.65
N TRP A 57 4.47 -15.60 8.33
CA TRP A 57 4.66 -14.18 8.53
C TRP A 57 5.87 -13.76 7.68
N ALA A 58 5.69 -12.87 6.71
CA ALA A 58 6.81 -12.39 5.87
C ALA A 58 7.43 -11.10 6.40
N GLY A 59 6.66 -10.28 7.11
CA GLY A 59 7.10 -8.96 7.50
C GLY A 59 8.31 -8.93 8.43
N SER A 60 8.86 -7.72 8.59
CA SER A 60 10.03 -7.48 9.44
C SER A 60 9.81 -7.96 10.87
N LEU A 61 10.81 -8.65 11.42
CA LEU A 61 10.85 -9.01 12.84
C LEU A 61 11.37 -7.86 13.72
N ASN A 62 11.92 -6.80 13.10
CA ASN A 62 12.58 -5.69 13.76
C ASN A 62 11.72 -4.42 13.73
N ASN A 63 11.06 -4.15 12.61
CA ASN A 63 10.33 -2.92 12.35
C ASN A 63 8.82 -3.14 12.51
N LEU A 64 8.38 -3.52 13.71
CA LEU A 64 7.00 -3.92 13.98
C LEU A 64 6.01 -2.74 14.04
N VAL A 65 6.51 -1.56 14.39
CA VAL A 65 5.70 -0.34 14.47
C VAL A 65 6.17 0.60 13.38
N GLU A 66 5.28 0.91 12.43
CA GLU A 66 5.57 1.87 11.38
C GLU A 66 5.98 3.23 11.98
N PRO A 67 7.16 3.76 11.58
CA PRO A 67 7.72 4.97 12.19
C PRO A 67 7.01 6.25 11.74
N TYR A 68 6.16 6.18 10.71
CA TYR A 68 5.45 7.31 10.14
C TYR A 68 3.94 7.06 10.19
N GLN A 69 3.18 8.15 10.17
CA GLN A 69 1.73 8.07 9.98
C GLN A 69 1.45 7.99 8.48
N SER A 70 1.04 6.82 7.99
CA SER A 70 0.75 6.55 6.58
C SER A 70 -0.60 5.83 6.43
N GLY A 71 -1.18 5.95 5.23
CA GLY A 71 -2.45 5.31 4.89
C GLY A 71 -3.68 6.08 5.39
N ASN A 72 -4.77 5.97 4.66
CA ASN A 72 -6.04 6.57 5.05
C ASN A 72 -6.73 5.75 6.17
N LEU A 73 -6.30 4.51 6.40
CA LEU A 73 -6.64 3.66 7.53
C LEU A 73 -5.36 3.16 8.20
N ARG A 74 -5.43 2.87 9.49
CA ARG A 74 -4.33 2.31 10.26
C ARG A 74 -4.88 1.40 11.33
N TYR A 75 -4.26 0.22 11.51
CA TYR A 75 -4.52 -0.60 12.67
C TYR A 75 -3.31 -0.74 13.57
N GLU A 76 -3.57 -0.77 14.87
CA GLU A 76 -2.59 -0.90 15.93
C GLU A 76 -2.92 -2.10 16.81
N ILE A 77 -1.88 -2.86 17.15
CA ILE A 77 -1.93 -3.97 18.09
C ILE A 77 -1.17 -3.51 19.32
N SER A 78 -1.82 -3.56 20.48
CA SER A 78 -1.22 -3.17 21.76
C SER A 78 -1.34 -4.28 22.79
N ASP A 79 -0.35 -4.35 23.66
CA ASP A 79 -0.43 -5.16 24.88
C ASP A 79 -1.42 -4.49 25.85
N PRO A 80 -2.52 -5.14 26.23
CA PRO A 80 -3.53 -4.56 27.11
C PRO A 80 -3.05 -4.36 28.55
N GLU A 81 -1.97 -5.02 28.99
CA GLU A 81 -1.44 -4.84 30.34
C GLU A 81 -0.60 -3.58 30.47
N THR A 82 0.29 -3.34 29.52
CA THR A 82 1.21 -2.19 29.53
C THR A 82 0.70 -0.99 28.72
N GLY A 83 -0.20 -1.22 27.76
CA GLY A 83 -0.72 -0.21 26.83
C GLY A 83 0.24 0.14 25.69
N ILE A 84 1.39 -0.52 25.56
CA ILE A 84 2.36 -0.24 24.50
C ILE A 84 1.84 -0.79 23.16
N VAL A 85 2.06 -0.04 22.07
CA VAL A 85 1.82 -0.54 20.70
C VAL A 85 2.98 -1.47 20.34
N ILE A 86 2.65 -2.72 20.04
CA ILE A 86 3.59 -3.80 19.70
C ILE A 86 3.63 -4.09 18.20
N TYR A 87 2.62 -3.66 17.44
CA TYR A 87 2.62 -3.68 15.99
C TYR A 87 1.68 -2.59 15.44
N SER A 88 2.00 -2.00 14.28
CA SER A 88 1.07 -1.12 13.56
C SER A 88 1.30 -1.14 12.05
N LYS A 89 0.23 -1.02 11.27
CA LYS A 89 0.30 -0.92 9.81
C LYS A 89 -0.75 0.08 9.28
N GLY A 90 -0.31 1.02 8.47
CA GLY A 90 -1.13 1.91 7.66
C GLY A 90 -1.50 1.28 6.32
N TYR A 91 -2.67 1.58 5.78
CA TYR A 91 -3.11 1.11 4.47
C TYR A 91 -4.17 2.03 3.84
N GLY A 92 -4.41 1.86 2.55
CA GLY A 92 -5.51 2.47 1.81
C GLY A 92 -6.59 1.43 1.46
N SER A 93 -7.75 1.88 1.03
CA SER A 93 -8.86 0.99 0.66
C SER A 93 -9.72 1.60 -0.44
N LEU A 94 -10.27 0.74 -1.31
CA LEU A 94 -11.30 1.11 -2.28
C LEU A 94 -12.53 1.74 -1.63
N PHE A 95 -12.86 1.37 -0.39
CA PHE A 95 -13.96 1.98 0.35
C PHE A 95 -13.74 3.49 0.50
N GLN A 96 -12.52 3.91 0.83
CA GLN A 96 -12.23 5.33 1.07
C GLN A 96 -12.18 6.14 -0.21
N GLU A 97 -11.68 5.55 -1.30
CA GLU A 97 -11.81 6.15 -2.63
C GLU A 97 -13.28 6.31 -3.02
N TRP A 98 -14.07 5.26 -2.84
CA TRP A 98 -15.51 5.27 -3.10
C TRP A 98 -16.24 6.37 -2.32
N GLN A 99 -15.88 6.59 -1.04
CA GLN A 99 -16.48 7.63 -0.19
C GLN A 99 -16.31 9.06 -0.76
N THR A 100 -15.35 9.28 -1.66
CA THR A 100 -15.14 10.58 -2.32
C THR A 100 -15.93 10.76 -3.63
N THR A 101 -16.72 9.75 -4.03
CA THR A 101 -17.53 9.78 -5.25
C THR A 101 -18.91 10.40 -5.03
N ALA A 102 -19.57 10.82 -6.10
CA ALA A 102 -20.96 11.29 -6.05
C ALA A 102 -21.95 10.19 -5.60
N GLU A 103 -21.66 8.91 -5.90
CA GLU A 103 -22.49 7.78 -5.46
C GLU A 103 -22.57 7.71 -3.93
N ALA A 104 -21.43 7.85 -3.24
CA ALA A 104 -21.37 7.75 -1.78
C ALA A 104 -22.20 8.81 -1.05
N LYS A 105 -22.58 9.92 -1.71
CA LYS A 105 -23.47 10.95 -1.13
C LYS A 105 -24.94 10.53 -1.07
N ILE A 106 -25.33 9.49 -1.82
CA ILE A 106 -26.73 9.09 -1.99
C ILE A 106 -27.02 7.64 -1.60
N ILE A 107 -26.00 6.82 -1.39
CA ILE A 107 -26.16 5.42 -0.96
C ILE A 107 -25.07 5.03 0.03
N SER A 108 -25.41 4.13 0.96
CA SER A 108 -24.43 3.46 1.80
C SER A 108 -24.06 2.10 1.22
N ARG A 109 -22.78 1.75 1.23
CA ARG A 109 -22.25 0.45 0.78
C ARG A 109 -21.39 -0.19 1.86
N ALA A 110 -21.08 -1.47 1.67
CA ALA A 110 -20.16 -2.23 2.51
C ALA A 110 -19.10 -2.90 1.63
N PHE A 111 -17.85 -2.85 2.09
CA PHE A 111 -16.67 -3.34 1.41
C PHE A 111 -15.94 -4.30 2.36
N SER A 112 -15.49 -5.44 1.84
CA SER A 112 -14.65 -6.36 2.59
C SER A 112 -13.27 -5.75 2.80
N GLU A 113 -12.68 -6.03 3.94
CA GLU A 113 -11.37 -5.56 4.35
C GLU A 113 -10.63 -6.66 5.11
N VAL A 114 -9.31 -6.61 5.03
CA VAL A 114 -8.42 -7.59 5.65
C VAL A 114 -7.29 -6.86 6.37
N ALA A 115 -7.12 -7.16 7.65
CA ALA A 115 -5.92 -6.76 8.41
C ALA A 115 -5.08 -8.00 8.73
N THR A 116 -3.77 -7.92 8.51
CA THR A 116 -2.81 -9.00 8.80
C THR A 116 -1.68 -8.49 9.69
N PHE A 117 -1.39 -9.23 10.75
CA PHE A 117 -0.33 -8.91 11.69
C PHE A 117 0.27 -10.20 12.28
N PRO A 118 1.47 -10.15 12.89
CA PRO A 118 2.07 -11.35 13.46
C PRO A 118 1.15 -11.98 14.51
N PHE A 119 1.09 -13.30 14.54
CA PHE A 119 0.15 -14.01 15.41
C PHE A 119 0.58 -13.86 16.88
N PRO A 120 -0.26 -13.29 17.76
CA PRO A 120 0.14 -12.93 19.10
C PRO A 120 0.25 -14.13 20.04
N LEU A 121 1.19 -14.07 20.99
CA LEU A 121 1.36 -15.06 22.06
C LEU A 121 0.33 -14.89 23.18
N ASN A 122 -0.06 -13.64 23.44
CA ASN A 122 -0.99 -13.26 24.52
C ASN A 122 -2.17 -12.45 23.97
N ARG A 123 -3.17 -12.20 24.81
CA ARG A 123 -4.30 -11.34 24.46
C ARG A 123 -3.81 -9.94 24.07
N VAL A 124 -4.32 -9.40 22.96
CA VAL A 124 -3.96 -8.07 22.44
C VAL A 124 -5.20 -7.19 22.28
N LYS A 125 -5.00 -5.88 22.26
CA LYS A 125 -6.02 -4.91 21.84
C LYS A 125 -5.75 -4.49 20.39
N PHE A 126 -6.75 -4.68 19.53
CA PHE A 126 -6.77 -4.21 18.15
C PHE A 126 -7.55 -2.89 18.08
N VAL A 127 -6.97 -1.87 17.44
CA VAL A 127 -7.60 -0.57 17.19
C VAL A 127 -7.46 -0.26 15.71
N LEU A 128 -8.59 -0.09 15.01
CA LEU A 128 -8.63 0.45 13.66
C LEU A 128 -8.99 1.93 13.73
N SER A 129 -8.17 2.76 13.10
CA SER A 129 -8.33 4.21 13.01
C SER A 129 -8.38 4.68 11.56
N ARG A 130 -9.10 5.78 11.32
CA ARG A 130 -9.20 6.45 10.02
C ARG A 130 -8.49 7.79 10.06
N PHE A 131 -7.80 8.15 8.99
CA PHE A 131 -7.26 9.50 8.78
C PHE A 131 -8.39 10.45 8.39
N GLU A 132 -8.61 11.47 9.20
CA GLU A 132 -9.73 12.40 9.06
C GLU A 132 -9.36 13.64 8.25
N ARG A 133 -10.37 14.33 7.73
CA ARG A 133 -10.21 15.60 6.98
C ARG A 133 -9.70 16.77 7.84
N ASP A 134 -9.37 16.56 9.12
CA ASP A 134 -8.68 17.53 9.99
C ASP A 134 -7.19 17.17 10.19
N GLY A 135 -6.70 16.12 9.54
CA GLY A 135 -5.31 15.65 9.65
C GLY A 135 -5.03 14.77 10.87
N THR A 136 -6.06 14.26 11.56
CA THR A 136 -5.89 13.38 12.73
C THR A 136 -6.38 11.96 12.46
N TYR A 137 -5.77 10.98 13.13
CA TYR A 137 -6.33 9.62 13.17
C TYR A 137 -7.37 9.52 14.28
N ARG A 138 -8.52 8.91 13.98
CA ARG A 138 -9.57 8.64 14.96
C ARG A 138 -9.99 7.17 14.94
N PRO A 139 -10.12 6.51 16.10
CA PRO A 139 -10.61 5.14 16.16
C PRO A 139 -12.02 5.02 15.57
N VAL A 140 -12.19 4.06 14.67
CA VAL A 140 -13.49 3.66 14.09
C VAL A 140 -13.94 2.31 14.64
N PHE A 141 -13.00 1.50 15.16
CA PHE A 141 -13.30 0.21 15.76
C PHE A 141 -12.21 -0.22 16.74
N GLU A 142 -12.62 -0.86 17.84
CA GLU A 142 -11.69 -1.44 18.82
C GLU A 142 -12.22 -2.78 19.30
N THR A 143 -11.32 -3.75 19.49
CA THR A 143 -11.65 -5.03 20.12
C THR A 143 -10.44 -5.63 20.83
N PHE A 144 -10.70 -6.64 21.66
CA PHE A 144 -9.64 -7.49 22.20
C PHE A 144 -9.63 -8.82 21.47
N ILE A 145 -8.44 -9.30 21.13
CA ILE A 145 -8.24 -10.58 20.45
C ILE A 145 -7.48 -11.49 21.41
N ASP A 146 -8.06 -12.64 21.72
CA ASP A 146 -7.41 -13.70 22.50
C ASP A 146 -6.89 -14.77 21.53
N PRO A 147 -5.57 -15.03 21.44
CA PRO A 147 -5.01 -16.02 20.52
C PRO A 147 -5.48 -17.45 20.81
N SER A 148 -6.06 -17.71 21.98
CA SER A 148 -6.67 -18.99 22.35
C SER A 148 -8.14 -19.13 21.94
N ASP A 149 -8.75 -18.07 21.38
CA ASP A 149 -10.14 -18.10 20.90
C ASP A 149 -10.34 -19.21 19.87
N TYR A 150 -11.28 -20.11 20.15
CA TYR A 150 -11.59 -21.25 19.30
C TYR A 150 -12.29 -20.86 17.99
N PHE A 151 -12.76 -19.62 17.85
CA PHE A 151 -13.27 -19.07 16.60
C PHE A 151 -12.16 -18.56 15.65
N ILE A 152 -10.90 -18.51 16.09
CA ILE A 152 -9.78 -18.30 15.19
C ILE A 152 -9.59 -19.58 14.36
N ARG A 153 -9.97 -19.48 13.08
CA ARG A 153 -9.88 -20.56 12.09
C ARG A 153 -8.42 -21.00 11.88
N LYS A 154 -8.22 -22.32 11.76
CA LYS A 154 -6.88 -22.96 11.62
C LYS A 154 -6.85 -23.97 10.47
N GLU A 155 -7.86 -23.95 9.62
CA GLU A 155 -7.91 -24.69 8.37
C GLU A 155 -6.71 -24.31 7.48
N GLY A 156 -6.30 -25.23 6.61
CA GLY A 156 -5.25 -24.95 5.63
C GLY A 156 -5.64 -23.84 4.65
N THR A 157 -4.65 -23.32 3.95
CA THR A 157 -4.85 -22.34 2.87
C THR A 157 -5.64 -22.96 1.72
N VAL A 158 -6.11 -22.11 0.80
CA VAL A 158 -6.70 -22.59 -0.45
C VAL A 158 -5.72 -23.49 -1.22
N ASN A 159 -6.25 -24.44 -1.98
CA ASN A 159 -5.44 -25.31 -2.81
C ASN A 159 -5.08 -24.59 -4.12
N ALA A 160 -3.94 -23.89 -4.12
CA ALA A 160 -3.41 -23.20 -5.28
C ALA A 160 -1.96 -23.62 -5.54
N GLY A 161 -1.61 -23.74 -6.82
CA GLY A 161 -0.21 -23.86 -7.23
C GLY A 161 0.52 -22.54 -7.02
N TYR A 162 1.84 -22.60 -6.82
CA TYR A 162 2.68 -21.41 -6.83
C TYR A 162 4.10 -21.72 -7.29
N THR A 163 4.82 -20.69 -7.73
CA THR A 163 6.22 -20.76 -8.16
C THR A 163 6.98 -19.56 -7.62
N LYS A 164 8.14 -19.77 -6.99
CA LYS A 164 9.07 -18.69 -6.64
C LYS A 164 9.85 -18.29 -7.90
N ILE A 165 9.54 -17.12 -8.46
CA ILE A 165 10.11 -16.61 -9.72
C ILE A 165 11.47 -15.92 -9.47
N VAL A 166 11.55 -15.17 -8.37
CA VAL A 166 12.80 -14.58 -7.87
C VAL A 166 12.99 -15.05 -6.43
N ASP A 167 14.15 -15.66 -6.17
CA ASP A 167 14.53 -16.19 -4.86
C ASP A 167 15.81 -15.51 -4.38
N SER A 168 15.63 -14.49 -3.53
CA SER A 168 16.71 -13.67 -2.98
C SER A 168 17.09 -14.08 -1.55
N GLY A 169 16.24 -14.81 -0.85
CA GLY A 169 16.56 -15.33 0.48
C GLY A 169 15.37 -15.46 1.42
N ASP A 170 15.68 -15.33 2.71
CA ASP A 170 14.75 -15.44 3.84
C ASP A 170 13.71 -14.31 3.82
N PRO A 171 12.39 -14.61 3.91
CA PRO A 171 11.34 -13.61 3.92
C PRO A 171 11.50 -12.52 4.98
N HIS A 172 12.08 -12.82 6.15
CA HIS A 172 12.26 -11.83 7.21
C HIS A 172 13.34 -10.77 6.92
N THR A 173 14.08 -10.93 5.81
CA THR A 173 15.15 -10.02 5.36
C THR A 173 15.01 -9.61 3.90
N CYS A 174 13.93 -10.03 3.25
CA CYS A 174 13.58 -9.71 1.88
C CYS A 174 12.21 -9.04 1.86
N LEU A 175 11.94 -8.24 0.83
CA LEU A 175 10.57 -7.88 0.49
C LEU A 175 9.95 -9.06 -0.28
N ASP A 176 8.86 -9.63 0.21
CA ASP A 176 8.14 -10.71 -0.48
C ASP A 176 6.91 -10.17 -1.24
N ILE A 177 6.92 -10.32 -2.56
CA ILE A 177 5.84 -9.86 -3.45
C ILE A 177 5.10 -11.08 -4.01
N ALA A 178 3.80 -11.18 -3.73
CA ALA A 178 2.94 -12.23 -4.28
C ALA A 178 2.13 -11.70 -5.47
N PHE A 179 2.43 -12.18 -6.68
CA PHE A 179 1.58 -12.02 -7.84
C PHE A 179 0.48 -13.07 -7.81
N ILE A 180 -0.78 -12.65 -7.85
CA ILE A 180 -1.96 -13.52 -7.90
C ILE A 180 -2.54 -13.45 -9.31
N ALA A 181 -2.75 -14.61 -9.93
CA ALA A 181 -3.36 -14.70 -11.24
C ALA A 181 -4.82 -14.25 -11.19
N GLU A 182 -5.25 -13.41 -12.12
CA GLU A 182 -6.65 -13.08 -12.32
C GLU A 182 -7.01 -13.16 -13.80
N GLY A 183 -8.12 -13.83 -14.11
CA GLY A 183 -8.52 -14.04 -15.50
C GLY A 183 -7.66 -15.03 -16.31
N TYR A 184 -6.81 -15.83 -15.67
CA TYR A 184 -6.04 -16.89 -16.33
C TYR A 184 -6.66 -18.26 -16.04
N ARG A 185 -6.96 -19.02 -17.09
CA ARG A 185 -7.44 -20.41 -16.96
C ARG A 185 -6.30 -21.36 -16.66
N ALA A 186 -6.63 -22.58 -16.26
CA ALA A 186 -5.63 -23.62 -15.96
C ALA A 186 -4.61 -23.85 -17.10
N ALA A 187 -5.06 -23.77 -18.36
CA ALA A 187 -4.21 -23.91 -19.53
C ALA A 187 -3.29 -22.69 -19.79
N GLU A 188 -3.53 -21.56 -19.13
CA GLU A 188 -2.80 -20.30 -19.30
C GLU A 188 -1.81 -20.05 -18.15
N MET A 189 -1.65 -20.97 -17.20
CA MET A 189 -0.73 -20.77 -16.06
C MET A 189 0.75 -20.64 -16.49
N GLU A 190 1.14 -21.23 -17.61
CA GLU A 190 2.47 -21.00 -18.19
C GLU A 190 2.65 -19.56 -18.70
N LYS A 191 1.60 -18.99 -19.31
CA LYS A 191 1.57 -17.58 -19.69
C LYS A 191 1.66 -16.70 -18.44
N PHE A 192 0.84 -16.95 -17.42
CA PHE A 192 0.87 -16.21 -16.15
C PHE A 192 2.26 -16.16 -15.53
N ARG A 193 2.94 -17.31 -15.36
CA ARG A 193 4.31 -17.35 -14.83
C ARG A 193 5.31 -16.57 -15.69
N SER A 194 5.14 -16.61 -17.02
CA SER A 194 5.96 -15.86 -17.96
C SER A 194 5.73 -14.35 -17.85
N ASP A 195 4.48 -13.92 -17.65
CA ASP A 195 4.13 -12.52 -17.42
C ASP A 195 4.68 -12.01 -16.10
N VAL A 196 4.55 -12.79 -15.01
CA VAL A 196 5.17 -12.46 -13.71
C VAL A 196 6.68 -12.32 -13.86
N LYS A 197 7.35 -13.24 -14.56
CA LYS A 197 8.79 -13.16 -14.81
C LYS A 197 9.16 -11.87 -15.57
N ARG A 198 8.44 -11.55 -16.64
CA ARG A 198 8.66 -10.33 -17.43
C ARG A 198 8.49 -9.07 -16.56
N LEU A 199 7.43 -8.98 -15.76
CA LEU A 199 7.19 -7.84 -14.88
C LEU A 199 8.19 -7.75 -13.73
N SER A 200 8.67 -8.89 -13.24
CA SER A 200 9.76 -8.98 -12.25
C SER A 200 11.05 -8.38 -12.81
N GLU A 201 11.47 -8.79 -14.01
CA GLU A 201 12.66 -8.26 -14.68
C GLU A 201 12.56 -6.74 -14.91
N ILE A 202 11.36 -6.25 -15.26
CA ILE A 202 11.08 -4.83 -15.42
C ILE A 202 11.21 -4.10 -14.08
N LEU A 203 10.51 -4.55 -13.03
CA LEU A 203 10.55 -3.92 -11.70
C LEU A 203 11.98 -3.78 -11.20
N LEU A 204 12.73 -4.90 -11.24
CA LEU A 204 14.09 -4.99 -10.75
C LEU A 204 15.10 -4.22 -11.61
N SER A 205 14.68 -3.69 -12.78
CA SER A 205 15.51 -2.78 -13.59
C SER A 205 15.38 -1.31 -13.18
N TYR A 206 14.29 -0.93 -12.49
CA TYR A 206 14.04 0.45 -12.08
C TYR A 206 14.70 0.78 -10.75
N ALA A 207 15.18 2.03 -10.62
CA ALA A 207 15.57 2.55 -9.32
C ALA A 207 14.31 2.88 -8.48
N PRO A 208 14.33 2.58 -7.17
CA PRO A 208 15.45 2.00 -6.41
C PRO A 208 15.42 0.46 -6.32
N PHE A 209 14.48 -0.25 -6.94
CA PHE A 209 14.36 -1.71 -6.82
C PHE A 209 15.63 -2.45 -7.27
N ASN A 210 16.31 -1.96 -8.30
CA ASN A 210 17.59 -2.49 -8.75
C ASN A 210 18.69 -2.48 -7.67
N GLU A 211 18.67 -1.52 -6.73
CA GLU A 211 19.60 -1.43 -5.59
C GLU A 211 19.31 -2.52 -4.54
N PHE A 212 18.10 -3.08 -4.54
CA PHE A 212 17.60 -4.07 -3.58
C PHE A 212 17.26 -5.41 -4.25
N ALA A 213 17.67 -5.65 -5.50
CA ALA A 213 17.28 -6.84 -6.25
C ALA A 213 17.66 -8.17 -5.56
N GLU A 214 18.76 -8.18 -4.80
CA GLU A 214 19.21 -9.33 -3.99
C GLU A 214 18.46 -9.47 -2.65
N ARG A 215 17.41 -8.67 -2.42
CA ARG A 215 16.57 -8.64 -1.21
C ARG A 215 15.08 -8.56 -1.55
N ILE A 216 14.68 -9.06 -2.72
CA ILE A 216 13.28 -9.07 -3.17
C ILE A 216 12.92 -10.48 -3.66
N ASN A 217 12.02 -11.15 -2.94
CA ASN A 217 11.42 -12.39 -3.36
C ASN A 217 10.16 -12.12 -4.19
N ILE A 218 9.95 -12.88 -5.27
CA ILE A 218 8.74 -12.76 -6.10
C ILE A 218 8.12 -14.14 -6.30
N TRP A 219 6.83 -14.23 -5.96
CA TRP A 219 6.02 -15.44 -6.06
C TRP A 219 4.94 -15.26 -7.12
N ALA A 220 4.72 -16.29 -7.94
CA ALA A 220 3.55 -16.41 -8.80
C ALA A 220 2.58 -17.41 -8.17
N VAL A 221 1.36 -16.97 -7.82
CA VAL A 221 0.30 -17.78 -7.20
C VAL A 221 -0.83 -18.01 -8.22
N GLU A 222 -1.16 -19.28 -8.44
CA GLU A 222 -2.06 -19.74 -9.49
C GLU A 222 -3.51 -19.81 -9.00
N ALA A 223 -4.14 -18.64 -8.93
CA ALA A 223 -5.59 -18.52 -8.77
C ALA A 223 -6.28 -18.77 -10.12
N ILE A 224 -6.69 -20.01 -10.34
CA ILE A 224 -7.25 -20.46 -11.62
C ILE A 224 -8.66 -19.91 -11.82
N SER A 225 -8.85 -19.15 -12.90
CA SER A 225 -10.16 -18.67 -13.37
C SER A 225 -10.87 -19.71 -14.26
N GLU A 226 -12.21 -19.67 -14.26
CA GLU A 226 -13.01 -20.46 -15.21
C GLU A 226 -12.91 -19.90 -16.64
N GLY A 227 -13.03 -18.57 -16.75
CA GLY A 227 -12.90 -17.78 -17.97
C GLY A 227 -11.54 -17.12 -18.11
N SER A 228 -11.22 -16.73 -19.35
CA SER A 228 -10.05 -15.92 -19.68
C SER A 228 -10.51 -14.47 -19.87
N GLY A 229 -9.81 -13.50 -19.28
CA GLY A 229 -10.23 -12.09 -19.29
C GLY A 229 -10.75 -11.58 -17.94
N THR A 230 -11.54 -10.53 -17.97
CA THR A 230 -12.13 -9.84 -16.81
C THR A 230 -13.43 -9.15 -17.26
N ASP A 231 -14.24 -8.68 -16.31
CA ASP A 231 -15.50 -7.99 -16.60
C ASP A 231 -15.26 -6.62 -17.26
N ILE A 232 -16.08 -6.30 -18.26
CA ILE A 232 -16.15 -4.97 -18.91
C ILE A 232 -17.63 -4.56 -18.97
N PRO A 233 -18.23 -4.13 -17.84
CA PRO A 233 -19.68 -3.91 -17.75
C PRO A 233 -20.21 -2.87 -18.74
N GLY A 234 -19.45 -1.81 -19.02
CA GLY A 234 -19.83 -0.78 -20.01
C GLY A 234 -19.97 -1.32 -21.45
N GLU A 235 -19.46 -2.52 -21.71
CA GLU A 235 -19.60 -3.24 -23.00
C GLU A 235 -20.48 -4.49 -22.88
N GLY A 236 -21.04 -4.76 -21.70
CA GLY A 236 -21.87 -5.93 -21.44
C GLY A 236 -21.10 -7.25 -21.41
N ILE A 237 -19.79 -7.21 -21.14
CA ILE A 237 -18.92 -8.39 -21.03
C ILE A 237 -18.79 -8.77 -19.56
N TYR A 238 -19.10 -10.03 -19.24
CA TYR A 238 -19.01 -10.61 -17.91
C TYR A 238 -18.37 -11.99 -17.99
N VAL A 239 -17.34 -12.25 -17.19
CA VAL A 239 -16.46 -13.40 -17.22
C VAL A 239 -16.34 -13.97 -15.81
N ASN A 240 -16.55 -15.28 -15.66
CA ASN A 240 -16.31 -15.95 -14.37
C ASN A 240 -14.80 -16.05 -14.11
N THR A 241 -14.27 -15.20 -13.23
CA THR A 241 -12.85 -15.19 -12.87
C THR A 241 -12.63 -15.50 -11.39
N ALA A 242 -11.38 -15.81 -11.02
CA ALA A 242 -11.04 -16.22 -9.67
C ALA A 242 -11.23 -15.10 -8.65
N LEU A 243 -10.92 -13.86 -9.03
CA LEU A 243 -10.91 -12.71 -8.12
C LEU A 243 -11.97 -11.66 -8.46
N ASN A 244 -12.87 -11.91 -9.42
CA ASN A 244 -13.97 -11.02 -9.76
C ASN A 244 -13.52 -9.58 -10.09
N SER A 245 -12.40 -9.43 -10.81
CA SER A 245 -11.97 -8.11 -11.26
C SER A 245 -12.93 -7.53 -12.30
N SER A 246 -13.04 -6.21 -12.34
CA SER A 246 -13.91 -5.50 -13.28
C SER A 246 -13.34 -4.15 -13.65
N PHE A 247 -13.41 -3.81 -14.93
CA PHE A 247 -13.32 -2.41 -15.39
C PHE A 247 -14.54 -1.60 -14.91
N TYR A 248 -14.54 -0.28 -15.15
CA TYR A 248 -15.62 0.62 -14.75
C TYR A 248 -15.79 0.75 -13.23
N THR A 249 -14.71 0.57 -12.47
CA THR A 249 -14.72 0.87 -11.04
C THR A 249 -15.07 2.34 -10.84
N PHE A 250 -16.11 2.62 -10.06
CA PHE A 250 -16.66 3.97 -9.84
C PHE A 250 -17.05 4.72 -11.13
N ASP A 251 -17.51 3.97 -12.14
CA ASP A 251 -17.92 4.49 -13.45
C ASP A 251 -16.77 5.13 -14.27
N LEU A 252 -15.52 4.79 -13.94
CA LEU A 252 -14.34 5.14 -14.75
C LEU A 252 -13.94 3.98 -15.65
N ASP A 253 -14.05 4.17 -16.96
CA ASP A 253 -13.84 3.16 -18.00
C ASP A 253 -12.55 2.34 -17.88
N ARG A 254 -11.44 2.99 -17.52
CA ARG A 254 -10.10 2.39 -17.38
C ARG A 254 -9.82 1.85 -15.99
N TYR A 255 -10.64 2.18 -14.99
CA TYR A 255 -10.35 1.81 -13.61
C TYR A 255 -10.71 0.36 -13.36
N LEU A 256 -9.68 -0.46 -13.14
CA LEU A 256 -9.75 -1.91 -13.09
C LEU A 256 -9.33 -2.38 -11.70
N THR A 257 -10.29 -2.90 -10.94
CA THR A 257 -10.08 -3.30 -9.55
C THR A 257 -10.81 -4.60 -9.24
N THR A 258 -10.61 -5.15 -8.05
CA THR A 258 -11.46 -6.17 -7.45
C THR A 258 -11.90 -5.71 -6.07
N PHE A 259 -13.19 -5.88 -5.77
CA PHE A 259 -13.73 -5.68 -4.42
C PHE A 259 -13.59 -6.93 -3.54
N ASP A 260 -13.10 -8.05 -4.10
CA ASP A 260 -13.01 -9.35 -3.43
C ASP A 260 -11.65 -9.55 -2.72
N ILE A 261 -11.29 -8.59 -1.89
CA ILE A 261 -10.00 -8.59 -1.17
C ILE A 261 -9.84 -9.81 -0.25
N SER A 262 -10.94 -10.37 0.24
CA SER A 262 -10.94 -11.58 1.05
C SER A 262 -10.40 -12.77 0.26
N THR A 263 -10.87 -12.97 -0.98
CA THR A 263 -10.38 -14.02 -1.88
C THR A 263 -8.95 -13.75 -2.33
N VAL A 264 -8.59 -12.49 -2.61
CA VAL A 264 -7.21 -12.09 -2.92
C VAL A 264 -6.25 -12.53 -1.80
N ASN A 265 -6.59 -12.25 -0.54
CA ASN A 265 -5.78 -12.66 0.62
C ASN A 265 -5.81 -14.17 0.87
N ASP A 266 -6.92 -14.86 0.55
CA ASP A 266 -6.99 -16.33 0.63
C ASP A 266 -5.93 -16.99 -0.26
N PHE A 267 -5.72 -16.45 -1.46
CA PHE A 267 -4.65 -16.91 -2.35
C PHE A 267 -3.27 -16.43 -1.91
N ALA A 268 -3.10 -15.18 -1.49
CA ALA A 268 -1.80 -14.67 -1.05
C ALA A 268 -1.23 -15.47 0.13
N ALA A 269 -2.09 -15.95 1.04
CA ALA A 269 -1.70 -16.73 2.22
C ALA A 269 -0.97 -18.06 1.93
N VAL A 270 -0.96 -18.55 0.68
CA VAL A 270 -0.25 -19.79 0.30
C VAL A 270 1.27 -19.63 0.26
N VAL A 271 1.77 -18.39 0.27
CA VAL A 271 3.20 -18.03 0.28
C VAL A 271 3.47 -16.92 1.31
N PRO A 272 4.72 -16.74 1.79
CA PRO A 272 5.13 -15.51 2.46
C PRO A 272 4.89 -14.30 1.53
N HIS A 273 4.30 -13.23 2.06
CA HIS A 273 4.08 -11.98 1.30
C HIS A 273 3.99 -10.76 2.23
N ASP A 274 4.58 -9.66 1.78
CA ASP A 274 4.42 -8.31 2.35
C ASP A 274 3.48 -7.45 1.50
N ASN A 275 3.52 -7.68 0.18
CA ASN A 275 2.77 -6.96 -0.84
C ASN A 275 2.13 -7.90 -1.84
N ILE A 276 0.96 -7.50 -2.36
CA ILE A 276 0.16 -8.30 -3.29
C ILE A 276 0.04 -7.54 -4.62
N VAL A 277 0.28 -8.26 -5.72
CA VAL A 277 0.00 -7.78 -7.08
C VAL A 277 -1.06 -8.67 -7.72
N VAL A 278 -2.17 -8.09 -8.16
CA VAL A 278 -3.19 -8.81 -8.94
C VAL A 278 -2.89 -8.59 -10.42
N LEU A 279 -2.43 -9.65 -11.10
CA LEU A 279 -2.11 -9.58 -12.52
C LEU A 279 -3.29 -10.08 -13.33
N ILE A 280 -3.88 -9.21 -14.15
CA ILE A 280 -5.16 -9.45 -14.81
C ILE A 280 -4.93 -9.75 -16.29
N ASN A 281 -5.36 -10.93 -16.74
CA ASN A 281 -5.17 -11.39 -18.13
C ASN A 281 -5.99 -10.55 -19.10
N SER A 282 -5.42 -9.48 -19.65
CA SER A 282 -6.10 -8.59 -20.60
C SER A 282 -5.11 -7.75 -21.40
N GLU A 283 -5.47 -7.46 -22.64
CA GLU A 283 -4.75 -6.51 -23.50
C GLU A 283 -5.24 -5.06 -23.32
N ARG A 284 -6.35 -4.82 -22.61
CA ARG A 284 -6.91 -3.48 -22.42
C ARG A 284 -6.06 -2.67 -21.43
N TYR A 285 -5.95 -1.36 -21.65
CA TYR A 285 -5.32 -0.46 -20.68
C TYR A 285 -6.17 -0.38 -19.41
N GLY A 286 -5.59 -0.76 -18.27
CA GLY A 286 -6.25 -0.65 -16.96
C GLY A 286 -5.34 -1.07 -15.82
N GLY A 287 -5.68 -0.57 -14.64
CA GLY A 287 -4.99 -0.86 -13.39
C GLY A 287 -5.62 -0.11 -12.23
N GLY A 288 -5.03 -0.29 -11.06
CA GLY A 288 -5.39 0.40 -9.83
C GLY A 288 -4.53 -0.09 -8.67
N GLY A 289 -4.03 0.80 -7.83
CA GLY A 289 -3.17 0.46 -6.71
C GLY A 289 -3.51 1.24 -5.47
N MET A 290 -3.58 0.54 -4.34
CA MET A 290 -3.86 1.14 -3.03
C MET A 290 -2.82 0.67 -2.02
N TYR A 291 -2.30 1.61 -1.24
CA TYR A 291 -1.22 1.37 -0.28
C TYR A 291 -1.51 0.20 0.66
N ASN A 292 -0.59 -0.76 0.74
CA ASN A 292 -0.68 -1.95 1.60
C ASN A 292 -1.98 -2.78 1.43
N TYR A 293 -2.65 -2.66 0.27
CA TYR A 293 -3.87 -3.39 -0.06
C TYR A 293 -3.62 -4.39 -1.20
N TYR A 294 -3.50 -3.90 -2.44
CA TYR A 294 -2.88 -4.60 -3.57
C TYR A 294 -2.57 -3.60 -4.70
N SER A 295 -1.73 -4.00 -5.64
CA SER A 295 -1.55 -3.32 -6.94
C SER A 295 -2.11 -4.18 -8.08
N GLY A 296 -3.02 -3.65 -8.86
CA GLY A 296 -3.71 -4.33 -9.97
C GLY A 296 -3.26 -3.78 -11.31
N THR A 297 -2.97 -4.64 -12.28
CA THR A 297 -2.61 -4.20 -13.64
C THR A 297 -2.95 -5.28 -14.67
N THR A 298 -3.24 -4.86 -15.90
CA THR A 298 -3.40 -5.79 -17.01
C THR A 298 -2.05 -6.34 -17.47
N SER A 299 -2.01 -7.54 -18.05
CA SER A 299 -0.76 -8.20 -18.42
C SER A 299 -0.21 -7.82 -19.80
N ASP A 300 -1.08 -7.58 -20.77
CA ASP A 300 -0.71 -7.64 -22.20
C ASP A 300 -0.83 -6.30 -22.92
N HIS A 301 -1.23 -5.23 -22.24
CA HIS A 301 -1.23 -3.90 -22.84
C HIS A 301 0.22 -3.40 -23.08
N MET A 302 0.46 -2.63 -24.14
CA MET A 302 1.80 -2.13 -24.48
C MET A 302 2.41 -1.22 -23.41
N LEU A 303 1.58 -0.56 -22.60
CA LEU A 303 1.99 0.28 -21.46
C LEU A 303 1.99 -0.46 -20.11
N THR A 304 1.73 -1.77 -20.10
CA THR A 304 1.75 -2.57 -18.86
C THR A 304 3.02 -2.35 -18.03
N PRO A 305 4.24 -2.33 -18.60
CA PRO A 305 5.45 -2.09 -17.79
C PRO A 305 5.39 -0.78 -16.98
N GLN A 306 4.89 0.29 -17.59
CA GLN A 306 4.76 1.61 -16.99
C GLN A 306 3.63 1.65 -15.97
N VAL A 307 2.45 1.16 -16.36
CA VAL A 307 1.27 1.10 -15.48
C VAL A 307 1.58 0.25 -14.25
N PHE A 308 2.08 -0.97 -14.42
CA PHE A 308 2.49 -1.82 -13.30
C PHE A 308 3.43 -1.10 -12.32
N THR A 309 4.47 -0.45 -12.84
CA THR A 309 5.43 0.27 -12.01
C THR A 309 4.75 1.42 -11.25
N HIS A 310 3.83 2.14 -11.90
CA HIS A 310 3.03 3.20 -11.29
C HIS A 310 2.12 2.66 -10.17
N GLU A 311 1.30 1.64 -10.46
CA GLU A 311 0.38 1.04 -9.49
C GLU A 311 1.12 0.40 -8.30
N PHE A 312 2.32 -0.12 -8.54
CA PHE A 312 3.17 -0.65 -7.48
C PHE A 312 3.78 0.46 -6.61
N GLY A 313 3.97 1.67 -7.16
CA GLY A 313 4.32 2.86 -6.38
C GLY A 313 3.24 3.22 -5.34
N HIS A 314 1.96 3.16 -5.72
CA HIS A 314 0.85 3.29 -4.79
C HIS A 314 0.85 2.16 -3.76
N GLY A 315 0.84 0.90 -4.23
CA GLY A 315 0.69 -0.28 -3.37
C GLY A 315 1.80 -0.43 -2.33
N LEU A 316 3.06 -0.26 -2.74
CA LEU A 316 4.21 -0.49 -1.86
C LEU A 316 4.51 0.71 -0.95
N ALA A 317 4.51 1.94 -1.51
CA ALA A 317 5.05 3.10 -0.81
C ALA A 317 4.03 4.21 -0.55
N GLY A 318 2.76 4.02 -0.94
CA GLY A 318 1.71 5.01 -0.73
C GLY A 318 2.05 6.34 -1.40
N LEU A 319 2.68 6.28 -2.58
CA LEU A 319 2.88 7.46 -3.40
C LEU A 319 1.52 7.94 -3.89
N ALA A 320 1.27 9.24 -3.91
CA ALA A 320 0.11 9.83 -4.55
C ALA A 320 0.34 9.99 -6.06
N ASP A 321 -0.76 10.13 -6.80
CA ASP A 321 -0.71 10.62 -8.17
C ASP A 321 -0.20 12.06 -8.24
N GLU A 322 0.72 12.32 -9.16
CA GLU A 322 1.30 13.63 -9.43
C GLU A 322 0.65 14.33 -10.63
N TYR A 323 -0.25 13.64 -11.35
CA TYR A 323 -1.04 14.26 -12.42
C TYR A 323 -2.25 15.04 -11.88
N TYR A 324 -2.71 15.99 -12.68
CA TYR A 324 -3.81 16.91 -12.35
C TYR A 324 -4.75 17.19 -13.53
N THR A 325 -4.54 16.49 -14.66
CA THR A 325 -5.27 16.71 -15.92
C THR A 325 -6.11 15.53 -16.37
N SER A 326 -5.99 14.38 -15.71
CA SER A 326 -6.71 13.17 -16.07
C SER A 326 -8.11 13.17 -15.45
N ASP A 327 -9.07 12.54 -16.12
CA ASP A 327 -10.41 12.33 -15.57
C ASP A 327 -10.33 11.41 -14.34
N VAL A 328 -11.00 11.82 -13.26
CA VAL A 328 -11.10 11.09 -11.98
C VAL A 328 -12.55 11.06 -11.50
N ALA A 329 -12.91 10.08 -10.66
CA ALA A 329 -14.25 9.95 -10.06
C ALA A 329 -14.39 10.75 -8.75
N TYR A 330 -13.31 11.33 -8.25
CA TYR A 330 -13.21 11.87 -6.91
C TYR A 330 -13.56 13.36 -6.85
N GLU A 331 -14.25 13.76 -5.79
CA GLU A 331 -14.52 15.17 -5.48
C GLU A 331 -13.71 15.62 -4.26
N GLU A 332 -12.83 16.63 -4.44
CA GLU A 332 -11.98 17.19 -3.36
C GLU A 332 -11.23 16.11 -2.54
N PHE A 333 -10.54 15.21 -3.25
CA PHE A 333 -9.83 14.07 -2.66
C PHE A 333 -8.83 14.51 -1.58
N TYR A 334 -8.04 15.56 -1.84
CA TYR A 334 -7.13 16.17 -0.88
C TYR A 334 -7.66 17.53 -0.39
N PRO A 335 -8.03 17.68 0.89
CA PRO A 335 -8.37 18.98 1.46
C PRO A 335 -7.15 19.91 1.47
N PHE A 336 -7.26 21.11 0.92
CA PHE A 336 -6.14 22.07 0.88
C PHE A 336 -5.66 22.57 2.25
N SER A 337 -6.46 22.39 3.30
CA SER A 337 -6.12 22.77 4.67
C SER A 337 -5.45 21.65 5.48
N VAL A 338 -5.22 20.48 4.87
CA VAL A 338 -4.56 19.33 5.51
C VAL A 338 -3.34 18.95 4.71
N GLU A 339 -2.22 18.67 5.39
CA GLU A 339 -1.06 18.09 4.72
C GLU A 339 -1.37 16.64 4.35
N PRO A 340 -1.29 16.24 3.07
CA PRO A 340 -1.42 14.83 2.67
C PRO A 340 -0.41 13.98 3.44
N TRP A 341 -0.68 12.70 3.68
CA TRP A 341 0.31 11.83 4.31
C TRP A 341 1.31 11.29 3.28
N GLU A 342 0.90 11.21 2.01
CA GLU A 342 1.68 10.72 0.87
C GLU A 342 2.95 11.55 0.66
N PRO A 343 4.13 10.93 0.50
CA PRO A 343 5.40 11.64 0.61
C PRO A 343 5.72 12.55 -0.59
N ASN A 344 5.05 12.37 -1.73
CA ASN A 344 5.39 13.01 -3.01
C ASN A 344 4.39 14.08 -3.48
N ILE A 345 3.45 14.49 -2.62
CA ILE A 345 2.63 15.69 -2.81
C ILE A 345 2.57 16.52 -1.53
N THR A 346 2.26 17.82 -1.66
CA THR A 346 2.10 18.72 -0.51
C THR A 346 1.06 19.79 -0.78
N THR A 347 0.33 20.19 0.26
CA THR A 347 -0.56 21.38 0.28
C THR A 347 0.10 22.58 0.95
N LEU A 348 1.37 22.46 1.36
CA LEU A 348 2.16 23.44 2.12
C LEU A 348 1.72 23.67 3.57
N VAL A 349 0.78 22.90 4.09
CA VAL A 349 0.33 22.98 5.48
C VAL A 349 1.46 22.57 6.44
N ASN A 350 2.24 21.56 6.07
CA ASN A 350 3.42 21.08 6.79
C ASN A 350 4.52 20.60 5.84
N PHE A 351 4.95 21.49 4.93
CA PHE A 351 5.97 21.17 3.93
C PHE A 351 7.34 20.76 4.52
N GLU A 352 7.66 21.16 5.76
CA GLU A 352 8.88 20.72 6.46
C GLU A 352 8.94 19.19 6.61
N SER A 353 7.80 18.51 6.67
CA SER A 353 7.73 17.04 6.78
C SER A 353 7.94 16.29 5.46
N LYS A 354 8.09 17.03 4.35
CA LYS A 354 8.13 16.49 2.98
C LYS A 354 9.57 16.52 2.43
N TRP A 355 9.74 17.01 1.21
CA TRP A 355 11.03 17.05 0.53
C TRP A 355 11.71 18.42 0.57
N LYS A 356 11.31 19.30 1.50
CA LYS A 356 11.87 20.66 1.59
C LYS A 356 13.40 20.64 1.66
N GLU A 357 13.97 19.72 2.43
CA GLU A 357 15.43 19.57 2.57
C GLU A 357 16.14 19.10 1.28
N LEU A 358 15.39 18.57 0.32
CA LEU A 358 15.91 18.13 -0.98
C LEU A 358 15.90 19.24 -2.04
N ILE A 359 15.29 20.40 -1.77
CA ILE A 359 15.30 21.54 -2.68
C ILE A 359 16.65 22.27 -2.56
N THR A 360 17.40 22.30 -3.66
CA THR A 360 18.67 23.03 -3.74
C THR A 360 18.49 24.52 -3.46
N GLU A 361 19.41 25.13 -2.72
CA GLU A 361 19.43 26.57 -2.49
C GLU A 361 19.41 27.35 -3.81
N GLY A 362 18.47 28.29 -3.93
CA GLY A 362 18.28 29.11 -5.14
C GLY A 362 17.23 28.60 -6.12
N THR A 363 16.68 27.39 -5.94
CA THR A 363 15.50 26.94 -6.70
C THR A 363 14.29 27.80 -6.32
N PRO A 364 13.56 28.40 -7.29
CA PRO A 364 12.36 29.19 -6.97
C PRO A 364 11.27 28.35 -6.29
N THR A 365 10.54 28.93 -5.36
CA THR A 365 9.41 28.30 -4.66
C THR A 365 8.18 29.22 -4.65
N PRO A 366 7.10 28.92 -5.40
CA PRO A 366 6.92 27.77 -6.29
C PRO A 366 7.90 27.75 -7.47
N THR A 367 8.24 26.57 -7.96
CA THR A 367 9.15 26.36 -9.09
C THR A 367 8.37 26.46 -10.41
N PRO A 368 8.77 27.35 -11.35
CA PRO A 368 8.14 27.44 -12.66
C PRO A 368 8.24 26.11 -13.43
N ALA A 369 7.17 25.73 -14.13
CA ALA A 369 7.15 24.56 -15.00
C ALA A 369 7.86 24.84 -16.34
N GLU A 370 9.16 25.09 -16.27
CA GLU A 370 10.03 25.41 -17.40
C GLU A 370 11.14 24.36 -17.55
N ASP A 371 11.59 24.12 -18.78
CA ASP A 371 12.60 23.08 -19.09
C ASP A 371 13.90 23.24 -18.28
N ILE A 372 14.26 24.48 -17.92
CA ILE A 372 15.43 24.78 -17.08
C ILE A 372 15.37 24.13 -15.69
N TYR A 373 14.17 23.80 -15.19
CA TYR A 373 13.95 23.13 -13.92
C TYR A 373 13.56 21.65 -14.07
N SER A 374 13.55 21.10 -15.29
CA SER A 374 13.11 19.72 -15.56
C SER A 374 13.80 18.65 -14.70
N SER A 375 15.08 18.83 -14.38
CA SER A 375 15.87 17.92 -13.53
C SER A 375 15.97 18.37 -12.06
N SER A 376 15.32 19.46 -11.68
CA SER A 376 15.39 20.01 -10.33
C SER A 376 14.35 19.37 -9.42
N VAL A 377 14.74 19.06 -8.18
CA VAL A 377 13.76 18.89 -7.10
C VAL A 377 13.30 20.28 -6.68
N GLY A 378 12.00 20.51 -6.79
CA GLY A 378 11.38 21.82 -6.59
C GLY A 378 9.97 21.70 -6.01
N LEU A 379 9.20 22.77 -6.17
CA LEU A 379 7.83 22.88 -5.70
C LEU A 379 6.93 23.26 -6.89
N PHE A 380 6.62 22.28 -7.73
CA PHE A 380 5.85 22.49 -8.97
C PHE A 380 4.36 22.42 -8.67
N GLU A 381 3.60 23.47 -8.98
CA GLU A 381 2.15 23.48 -8.78
C GLU A 381 1.45 22.48 -9.72
N GLY A 382 0.44 21.78 -9.20
CA GLY A 382 -0.28 20.71 -9.87
C GLY A 382 0.14 19.33 -9.35
N GLY A 383 -0.82 18.56 -8.85
CA GLY A 383 -0.64 17.19 -8.35
C GLY A 383 -1.88 16.75 -7.57
N GLY A 384 -1.99 15.46 -7.25
CA GLY A 384 -3.13 14.93 -6.49
C GLY A 384 -4.48 15.33 -7.10
N TYR A 385 -4.58 15.26 -8.44
CA TYR A 385 -5.80 15.60 -9.18
C TYR A 385 -6.20 17.09 -9.17
N SER A 386 -5.41 17.97 -8.54
CA SER A 386 -5.67 19.42 -8.52
C SER A 386 -4.59 20.20 -9.24
N ALA A 387 -5.00 21.08 -10.16
CA ALA A 387 -4.08 21.96 -10.90
C ALA A 387 -3.50 23.09 -10.03
N LYS A 388 -4.09 23.37 -8.86
CA LYS A 388 -3.71 24.46 -7.96
C LYS A 388 -3.75 24.04 -6.51
N GLY A 389 -2.92 24.66 -5.67
CA GLY A 389 -2.91 24.43 -4.22
C GLY A 389 -2.30 23.10 -3.76
N ILE A 390 -1.98 22.19 -4.69
CA ILE A 390 -1.20 20.98 -4.45
C ILE A 390 0.06 21.05 -5.30
N PHE A 391 1.19 20.63 -4.74
CA PHE A 391 2.49 20.68 -5.39
C PHE A 391 3.13 19.30 -5.44
N ARG A 392 3.91 19.07 -6.49
CA ARG A 392 4.70 17.86 -6.72
C ARG A 392 6.21 18.19 -6.77
N PRO A 393 7.09 17.21 -6.52
CA PRO A 393 8.52 17.44 -6.32
C PRO A 393 9.31 17.69 -7.60
N GLN A 394 8.86 17.17 -8.75
CA GLN A 394 9.56 17.31 -10.03
C GLN A 394 8.60 17.57 -11.18
N LEU A 395 9.13 18.09 -12.29
CA LEU A 395 8.33 18.42 -13.47
C LEU A 395 7.63 17.17 -14.05
N ASP A 396 8.31 16.02 -14.03
CA ASP A 396 7.79 14.72 -14.44
C ASP A 396 8.26 13.58 -13.52
N CYS A 397 7.47 12.51 -13.48
CA CYS A 397 7.65 11.36 -12.60
C CYS A 397 6.82 10.18 -13.14
N ARG A 398 7.21 8.94 -12.84
CA ARG A 398 6.34 7.76 -13.06
C ARG A 398 4.96 7.89 -12.39
N MET A 399 4.85 8.64 -11.28
CA MET A 399 3.56 8.94 -10.63
C MET A 399 2.74 10.03 -11.36
N LYS A 400 3.29 10.65 -12.40
CA LYS A 400 2.64 11.69 -13.20
C LYS A 400 2.30 11.21 -14.61
N SER A 401 3.23 10.49 -15.25
CA SER A 401 3.14 10.16 -16.68
C SER A 401 3.67 8.76 -16.98
N ASN A 402 3.15 8.15 -18.04
CA ASN A 402 3.67 6.88 -18.55
C ASN A 402 4.94 7.09 -19.37
N GLU A 403 5.20 8.30 -19.84
CA GLU A 403 6.37 8.70 -20.63
C GLU A 403 7.62 8.90 -19.78
N ALA A 404 7.46 9.18 -18.48
CA ALA A 404 8.58 9.29 -17.55
C ALA A 404 9.43 8.02 -17.58
N THR A 405 10.74 8.17 -17.56
CA THR A 405 11.67 7.02 -17.57
C THR A 405 11.88 6.41 -16.19
N GLU A 406 11.56 7.14 -15.12
CA GLU A 406 11.79 6.72 -13.74
C GLU A 406 10.86 7.44 -12.75
N PHE A 407 10.87 6.99 -11.50
CA PHE A 407 10.32 7.76 -10.38
C PHE A 407 11.18 9.01 -10.14
N CYS A 408 10.53 10.11 -9.75
CA CYS A 408 11.25 11.30 -9.29
C CYS A 408 12.05 10.98 -8.02
N LYS A 409 13.05 11.83 -7.70
CA LYS A 409 13.98 11.63 -6.59
C LYS A 409 13.27 11.43 -5.25
N VAL A 410 12.20 12.17 -5.00
CA VAL A 410 11.40 12.08 -3.76
C VAL A 410 10.66 10.74 -3.67
N CYS A 411 10.06 10.28 -4.78
CA CYS A 411 9.44 8.96 -4.88
C CYS A 411 10.47 7.83 -4.69
N GLN A 412 11.66 7.95 -5.31
CA GLN A 412 12.73 6.97 -5.10
C GLN A 412 13.19 6.93 -3.63
N ASP A 413 13.33 8.09 -2.97
CA ASP A 413 13.73 8.13 -1.56
C ASP A 413 12.65 7.56 -0.63
N ALA A 414 11.36 7.75 -0.95
CA ALA A 414 10.26 7.10 -0.26
C ALA A 414 10.28 5.57 -0.45
N LEU A 415 10.43 5.09 -1.69
CA LEU A 415 10.57 3.67 -2.01
C LEU A 415 11.78 3.04 -1.30
N ARG A 416 12.94 3.72 -1.26
CA ARG A 416 14.12 3.25 -0.53
C ARG A 416 13.85 3.09 0.97
N ARG A 417 13.10 4.01 1.59
CA ARG A 417 12.72 3.89 3.01
C ARG A 417 11.87 2.65 3.27
N VAL A 418 10.90 2.38 2.39
CA VAL A 418 10.05 1.19 2.50
C VAL A 418 10.84 -0.09 2.24
N LEU A 419 11.67 -0.14 1.20
CA LEU A 419 12.53 -1.30 0.93
C LEU A 419 13.46 -1.61 2.11
N LYS A 420 14.04 -0.59 2.75
CA LYS A 420 14.83 -0.78 3.98
C LYS A 420 14.00 -1.29 5.15
N HIS A 421 12.77 -0.80 5.32
CA HIS A 421 11.88 -1.27 6.38
C HIS A 421 11.65 -2.79 6.34
N TYR A 422 11.56 -3.38 5.15
CA TYR A 422 11.40 -4.83 4.99
C TYR A 422 12.73 -5.61 5.02
N THR A 423 13.86 -4.97 4.70
CA THR A 423 15.13 -5.67 4.43
C THR A 423 16.26 -5.43 5.44
N GLU A 424 16.04 -4.54 6.41
CA GLU A 424 16.99 -4.15 7.47
C GLU A 424 16.26 -4.14 8.82
#